data_AF-A0A975PHJ9-F1
#
_entry.id   AF-A0A975PHJ9-F1
#
_cell.length_a   1.000
_cell.length_b   1.000
_cell.length_c   1.000
_cell.angle_alpha   90.00
_cell.angle_beta   90.00
_cell.angle_gamma   90.00
#
_symmetry.space_group_name_H-M   'P 1'
#
loop_
_entity.id
_entity.type
_entity.pdbx_description
1 polymer ?
#
loop_
_entity_poly.entity_id
_entity_poly.type
_entity_poly.pdbx_seq_one_letter_code
_entity_poly.pdbx_strand_id
1 'polypeptide(L)' 'MGLRLQQDQVWQKDGRFLRITTLERLAVEYKEMADLETKEGTRHVLTKKEFCRMLKGAVLLPPKSKDSVE' A
#
# COMPACT_ATOMS: atom_id res chain seq x y z
N MET A 1 8.98 -9.63 -14.60
CA MET A 1 8.12 -8.42 -14.55
C MET A 1 8.31 -7.76 -13.20
N GLY A 2 8.94 -6.58 -13.19
CA GLY A 2 9.36 -5.91 -11.96
C GLY A 2 8.22 -5.07 -11.38
N LEU A 3 7.72 -5.46 -10.21
CA LEU A 3 6.82 -4.64 -9.42
C LEU A 3 7.63 -3.46 -8.85
N ARG A 4 7.33 -2.24 -9.29
CA ARG A 4 8.00 -1.04 -8.77
C ARG A 4 7.22 -0.51 -7.58
N LEU A 5 7.74 -0.73 -6.39
CA LEU A 5 7.20 -0.14 -5.17
C LEU A 5 7.61 1.33 -5.10
N GLN A 6 6.66 2.19 -4.81
CA GLN A 6 6.86 3.62 -4.61
C GLN A 6 6.30 4.08 -3.26
N GLN A 7 6.90 5.11 -2.67
CA GLN A 7 6.33 5.73 -1.48
C GLN A 7 4.97 6.33 -1.82
N ASP A 8 4.10 6.37 -0.83
CA ASP A 8 2.72 6.82 -0.93
C ASP A 8 1.79 5.95 -1.78
N GLN A 9 2.29 4.82 -2.27
CA GLN A 9 1.51 3.88 -3.06
C GLN A 9 0.52 3.11 -2.18
N VAL A 10 -0.74 3.03 -2.60
CA VAL A 10 -1.81 2.35 -1.86
C VAL A 10 -2.23 1.08 -2.59
N TRP A 11 -2.24 -0.04 -1.87
CA TRP A 11 -2.67 -1.33 -2.38
C TRP A 11 -3.91 -1.79 -1.63
N GLN A 12 -4.86 -2.42 -2.33
CA GLN A 12 -6.03 -3.04 -1.73
C GLN A 12 -5.86 -4.56 -1.72
N LYS A 13 -6.03 -5.17 -0.56
CA LYS A 13 -5.92 -6.62 -0.38
C LYS A 13 -6.95 -7.09 0.63
N ASP A 14 -7.80 -8.05 0.25
CA ASP A 14 -8.81 -8.65 1.14
C ASP A 14 -9.69 -7.60 1.87
N GLY A 15 -10.05 -6.51 1.18
CA GLY A 15 -10.84 -5.41 1.76
C GLY A 15 -10.08 -4.44 2.66
N ARG A 16 -8.77 -4.62 2.83
CA ARG A 16 -7.88 -3.70 3.57
C ARG A 16 -7.02 -2.87 2.62
N PHE A 17 -6.59 -1.72 3.09
CA PHE A 17 -5.74 -0.78 2.38
C PHE A 17 -4.34 -0.77 2.97
N LEU A 18 -3.32 -0.94 2.13
CA LEU A 18 -1.91 -1.01 2.47
C LEU A 18 -1.21 0.18 1.83
N ARG A 19 -0.90 1.23 2.59
CA ARG A 19 -0.19 2.42 2.08
C ARG A 19 1.28 2.36 2.43
N ILE A 20 2.15 2.36 1.43
CA ILE A 20 3.60 2.41 1.64
C ILE A 20 3.99 3.78 2.19
N THR A 21 4.48 3.83 3.42
CA THR A 21 4.96 5.08 4.05
C THR A 21 6.44 5.30 3.80
N THR A 22 7.24 4.24 3.95
CA THR A 22 8.70 4.33 3.87
C THR A 22 9.25 3.16 3.04
N LEU A 23 10.14 3.47 2.09
CA LEU A 23 10.87 2.45 1.34
C LEU A 23 12.34 2.49 1.72
N GLU A 24 12.79 1.44 2.37
CA GLU A 24 14.20 1.25 2.67
C GLU A 24 14.89 0.40 1.59
N ARG A 25 16.20 0.20 1.72
CA ARG A 25 16.98 -0.60 0.76
C ARG A 25 16.46 -2.04 0.67
N LEU A 26 16.21 -2.67 1.81
CA LEU A 26 15.77 -4.07 1.92
C LEU A 26 14.39 -4.24 2.58
N ALA A 27 13.88 -3.21 3.24
CA ALA A 27 12.59 -3.21 3.91
C ALA A 27 11.59 -2.25 3.25
N VAL A 28 10.32 -2.50 3.50
CA VAL A 28 9.17 -1.72 3.10
C VAL A 28 8.33 -1.52 4.36
N GLU A 29 8.12 -0.27 4.71
CA GLU A 29 7.16 0.11 5.73
C GLU A 29 5.85 0.52 5.05
N TYR A 30 4.76 -0.10 5.48
CA TYR A 30 3.43 0.25 5.04
C TYR A 30 2.49 0.35 6.23
N LYS A 31 1.42 1.12 6.05
CA LYS A 31 0.33 1.23 6.99
C LYS A 31 -0.85 0.43 6.46
N GLU A 32 -1.27 -0.57 7.23
CA GLU A 32 -2.50 -1.32 6.97
C GLU A 32 -3.67 -0.61 7.64
N MET A 33 -4.72 -0.31 6.88
CA MET A 33 -5.94 0.35 7.32
C MET A 33 -7.15 -0.45 6.83
N ALA A 34 -8.16 -0.63 7.67
CA ALA A 34 -9.44 -1.19 7.23
C ALA A 34 -10.22 -0.15 6.41
N ASP A 35 -10.16 1.11 6.83
CA ASP A 35 -10.84 2.23 6.19
C ASP A 35 -9.87 3.39 5.96
N LEU A 36 -9.89 3.95 4.74
CA LEU A 36 -9.13 5.17 4.41
C LEU A 36 -9.66 6.41 5.16
N GLU A 37 -10.90 6.33 5.66
CA GLU A 37 -11.62 7.44 6.26
C GLU A 37 -11.27 7.63 7.75
N THR A 38 -11.20 6.54 8.52
CA THR A 38 -10.84 6.57 9.94
C THR A 38 -9.36 6.87 10.15
N LYS A 39 -8.51 6.62 9.12
CA LYS A 39 -7.04 6.71 9.18
C LYS A 39 -6.43 5.87 10.32
N GLU A 40 -7.21 5.02 10.97
CA GLU A 40 -6.75 4.08 11.98
C GLU A 40 -6.17 2.86 11.28
N GLY A 41 -4.93 2.55 11.63
CA GLY A 41 -4.20 1.50 10.98
C GLY A 41 -2.86 1.23 11.61
N THR A 42 -2.42 -0.02 11.50
CA THR A 42 -1.16 -0.49 12.06
C THR A 42 -0.03 -0.28 11.05
N ARG A 43 1.10 0.23 11.51
CA ARG A 43 2.32 0.28 10.70
C ARG A 43 3.02 -1.07 10.78
N HIS A 44 3.37 -1.60 9.62
CA HIS A 44 4.08 -2.85 9.46
C HIS A 44 5.36 -2.60 8.66
N VAL A 45 6.45 -3.20 9.11
CA VAL A 45 7.74 -3.20 8.43
C VAL A 45 8.05 -4.63 8.05
N LEU A 46 8.28 -4.87 6.76
CA LEU A 46 8.69 -6.19 6.28
C LEU A 46 9.57 -6.08 5.03
N THR A 47 10.20 -7.17 4.61
CA THR A 47 11.17 -7.10 3.52
C THR A 47 10.49 -6.89 2.16
N LYS A 48 11.21 -6.33 1.17
CA LYS A 48 10.70 -6.21 -0.22
C LYS A 48 10.21 -7.54 -0.79
N LYS A 49 10.88 -8.65 -0.44
CA LYS A 49 10.49 -10.00 -0.86
C LYS A 49 9.14 -10.41 -0.27
N GLU A 50 8.96 -10.20 1.02
CA GLU A 50 7.70 -10.49 1.71
C GLU A 50 6.58 -9.59 1.21
N PHE A 51 6.85 -8.29 1.02
CA PHE A 51 5.84 -7.34 0.53
C PHE A 51 5.36 -7.73 -0.86
N CYS A 52 6.28 -8.01 -1.79
CA CYS A 52 5.94 -8.45 -3.14
C CYS A 52 5.18 -9.78 -3.15
N ARG A 53 5.48 -10.70 -2.22
CA ARG A 53 4.70 -11.94 -2.04
C ARG A 53 3.30 -11.65 -1.49
N MET A 54 3.18 -10.73 -0.55
CA MET A 54 1.91 -10.32 0.03
C MET A 54 1.03 -9.59 -0.99
N LEU A 55 1.64 -8.83 -1.90
CA LEU A 55 0.94 -8.18 -3.00
C LEU A 55 0.43 -9.14 -4.07
N LYS A 56 0.74 -10.44 -4.02
CA LYS A 56 0.10 -11.42 -4.91
C LYS A 56 -1.40 -11.45 -4.63
N GLY A 57 -2.19 -11.03 -5.61
CA GLY A 57 -3.65 -10.89 -5.48
C GLY A 57 -4.11 -9.55 -4.90
N ALA A 58 -3.19 -8.66 -4.55
CA ALA A 58 -3.52 -7.28 -4.20
C ALA A 58 -3.68 -6.44 -5.47
N VAL A 59 -4.57 -5.45 -5.40
CA VAL A 59 -4.82 -4.50 -6.49
C VAL A 59 -4.16 -3.18 -6.14
N LEU A 60 -3.36 -2.63 -7.06
CA LEU A 60 -2.82 -1.29 -6.92
C LEU A 60 -3.95 -0.27 -7.11
N LEU A 61 -4.22 0.54 -6.10
CA LEU A 61 -5.18 1.63 -6.23
C LEU A 61 -4.48 2.83 -6.86
N PRO A 62 -5.08 3.45 -7.90
CA PRO A 62 -4.58 4.72 -8.39
C PRO A 62 -4.69 5.76 -7.27
N PRO A 63 -3.78 6.75 -7.21
CA PRO A 63 -3.98 7.89 -6.34
C PRO A 63 -5.35 8.47 -6.66
N LYS A 64 -6.22 8.66 -5.66
CA LYS A 64 -7.52 9.32 -5.85
C LYS A 64 -7.23 10.71 -6.42
N SER A 65 -7.25 10.87 -7.75
CA SER A 65 -7.46 12.17 -8.38
C SER A 65 -8.78 12.67 -7.83
N LYS A 66 -8.70 13.77 -7.10
CA LYS A 66 -9.84 14.42 -6.46
C LYS A 66 -10.59 15.25 -7.51
N ASP A 67 -10.82 14.71 -8.69
CA ASP A 67 -11.41 15.40 -9.82
C ASP A 67 -12.40 14.47 -10.53
N SER A 68 -13.61 14.41 -9.98
CA SER A 68 -14.85 14.19 -10.72
C SER A 68 -16.00 14.55 -9.80
N VAL A 69 -16.18 15.85 -9.56
CA VAL A 69 -17.50 16.45 -9.43
C VAL A 69 -17.49 17.66 -10.35
N GLU A 70 -18.14 17.46 -11.49
CA GLU A 70 -18.60 18.48 -12.43
C GLU A 70 -19.85 19.18 -11.85
#